data_AF-A0A8S3HHY3-F1
#
_entry.id   AF-A0A8S3HHY3-F1
#
_cell.length_a   1.000
_cell.length_b   1.000
_cell.length_c   1.000
_cell.angle_alpha   90.00
_cell.angle_beta   90.00
_cell.angle_gamma   90.00
#
_symmetry.space_group_name_H-M   'P 1'
#
loop_
_entity.id
_entity.type
_entity.pdbx_description
1 polymer ?
#
loop_
_entity_poly.entity_id
_entity_poly.type
_entity_poly.pdbx_seq_one_letter_code
_entity_poly.pdbx_strand_id
1 'polypeptide(L)' 'CVKAGPTAYGICQAGCAAVVVACYAAGGAVFGTVTAGAGAPAAIIACNLAFGKCSAACAVAFFMPTP' A
#
# COMPACT_ATOMS: atom_id res chain seq x y z
N CYS A 1 11.90 5.13 24.69
CA CYS A 1 11.93 4.34 23.43
C CYS A 1 10.51 4.15 22.89
N VAL A 2 9.91 5.19 22.28
CA VAL A 2 8.47 5.17 21.89
C VAL A 2 8.29 5.14 20.36
N LYS A 3 9.38 5.03 19.59
CA LYS A 3 9.38 5.24 18.12
C LYS A 3 9.23 3.95 17.30
N ALA A 4 9.39 2.76 17.87
CA ALA A 4 9.46 1.54 17.06
C ALA A 4 8.12 1.17 16.40
N GLY A 5 6.97 1.42 17.04
CA GLY A 5 5.65 1.23 16.43
C GLY A 5 5.42 2.11 15.19
N PRO A 6 5.58 3.45 15.30
CA PRO A 6 5.52 4.35 14.14
C PRO A 6 6.55 4.02 13.05
N THR A 7 7.76 3.61 13.40
CA THR A 7 8.79 3.20 12.43
C THR A 7 8.40 1.90 11.72
N ALA A 8 7.90 0.89 12.43
CA ALA A 8 7.43 -0.37 11.85
C ALA A 8 6.23 -0.16 10.92
N TYR A 9 5.28 0.70 11.33
CA TYR A 9 4.18 1.13 10.48
C TYR A 9 4.68 1.80 9.19
N GLY A 10 5.65 2.71 9.31
CA GLY A 10 6.25 3.40 8.16
C GLY A 10 6.93 2.44 7.18
N ILE A 11 7.68 1.45 7.68
CA ILE A 11 8.32 0.43 6.84
C ILE A 11 7.27 -0.44 6.14
N CYS A 12 6.22 -0.85 6.85
CA CYS A 12 5.14 -1.65 6.26
C CYS A 12 4.42 -0.88 5.14
N GLN A 13 4.09 0.40 5.37
CA GLN A 13 3.50 1.27 4.36
C GLN A 13 4.41 1.46 3.14
N ALA A 14 5.71 1.67 3.35
CA ALA A 14 6.67 1.78 2.25
C ALA A 14 6.73 0.48 1.41
N GLY A 15 6.66 -0.68 2.06
CA GLY A 15 6.55 -1.98 1.36
C GLY A 15 5.28 -2.09 0.52
N CYS A 16 4.12 -1.77 1.09
CA CYS A 16 2.85 -1.77 0.35
C CYS A 16 2.90 -0.80 -0.85
N ALA A 17 3.50 0.38 -0.67
CA ALA A 17 3.65 1.37 -1.74
C ALA A 17 4.56 0.87 -2.87
N ALA A 18 5.67 0.19 -2.55
CA ALA A 18 6.53 -0.41 -3.57
C ALA A 18 5.79 -1.49 -4.38
N VAL A 19 4.98 -2.33 -3.71
CA VAL A 19 4.20 -3.39 -4.37
C VAL A 19 3.14 -2.82 -5.29
N VAL A 20 2.40 -1.78 -4.88
CA VAL A 20 1.36 -1.20 -5.75
C VAL A 20 1.97 -0.51 -6.98
N VAL A 21 3.11 0.15 -6.83
CA VAL A 21 3.85 0.74 -7.96
C VAL A 21 4.28 -0.35 -8.95
N ALA A 22 4.80 -1.48 -8.47
CA ALA A 22 5.15 -2.61 -9.32
C ALA A 22 3.93 -3.23 -10.03
N CYS A 23 2.81 -3.37 -9.32
CA CYS A 23 1.55 -3.87 -9.88
C CYS A 23 1.00 -2.96 -10.98
N TYR A 24 1.05 -1.65 -10.77
CA TYR A 24 0.69 -0.64 -11.77
C TYR A 24 1.60 -0.71 -13.00
N ALA A 25 2.92 -0.83 -12.80
CA ALA A 25 3.88 -0.98 -13.88
C ALA A 25 3.62 -2.24 -14.73
N ALA A 26 3.28 -3.37 -14.09
CA ALA A 26 2.86 -4.58 -14.79
C ALA A 26 1.54 -4.39 -15.58
N GLY A 27 0.65 -3.54 -15.09
CA GLY A 27 -0.57 -3.11 -15.78
C GLY A 27 -0.38 -2.01 -16.82
N GLY A 28 0.85 -1.54 -17.07
CA GLY A 28 1.16 -0.49 -18.04
C GLY A 28 0.73 0.93 -17.61
N ALA A 29 0.50 1.14 -16.31
CA ALA A 29 0.10 2.43 -15.75
C ALA A 29 1.11 2.94 -14.72
N VAL A 30 1.06 4.23 -14.43
CA VAL A 30 1.84 4.84 -13.35
C VAL A 30 0.94 5.02 -12.13
N PHE A 31 1.43 4.68 -10.94
CA PHE A 31 0.65 4.81 -9.72
C PHE A 31 0.21 6.27 -9.51
N GLY A 32 -1.08 6.47 -9.19
CA GLY A 32 -1.67 7.79 -9.00
C GLY A 32 -2.14 8.51 -10.26
N THR A 33 -1.91 7.98 -11.47
CA THR A 33 -2.38 8.60 -12.73
C THR A 33 -3.74 8.13 -13.18
N VAL A 34 -4.23 7.02 -12.61
CA VAL A 34 -5.54 6.43 -12.95
C VAL A 34 -6.56 6.87 -11.91
N THR A 35 -7.51 7.71 -12.31
CA THR A 35 -8.71 8.02 -11.52
C THR A 35 -9.65 6.82 -11.53
N ALA A 36 -10.08 6.36 -10.35
CA ALA A 36 -10.92 5.18 -10.15
C ALA A 36 -12.38 5.38 -10.61
N GLY A 37 -12.58 5.78 -11.86
CA GLY A 37 -13.88 5.97 -12.49
C GLY A 37 -14.34 4.77 -13.32
N ALA A 38 -15.57 4.86 -13.84
CA ALA A 38 -16.09 3.88 -14.79
C ALA A 38 -15.20 3.83 -16.04
N GLY A 39 -14.53 2.69 -16.28
CA GLY A 39 -13.53 2.52 -17.34
C GLY A 39 -12.10 2.31 -16.84
N ALA A 40 -11.85 2.42 -15.52
CA ALA A 40 -10.53 2.07 -14.97
C ALA A 40 -10.20 0.58 -15.24
N PRO A 41 -8.96 0.24 -15.63
CA PRO A 41 -8.59 -1.14 -15.93
C PRO A 41 -8.79 -2.04 -14.71
N ALA A 42 -9.40 -3.21 -14.91
CA ALA A 42 -9.68 -4.15 -13.82
C ALA A 42 -8.42 -4.55 -13.03
N ALA A 43 -7.28 -4.70 -13.73
CA ALA A 43 -5.99 -4.96 -13.11
C ALA A 43 -5.58 -3.84 -12.14
N ILE A 44 -5.80 -2.58 -12.50
CA ILE A 44 -5.46 -1.41 -11.69
C ILE A 44 -6.38 -1.28 -10.47
N ILE A 45 -7.67 -1.56 -10.64
CA ILE A 45 -8.62 -1.64 -9.52
C ILE A 45 -8.15 -2.73 -8.53
N ALA A 46 -7.76 -3.91 -9.02
CA ALA A 46 -7.25 -4.99 -8.18
C ALA A 46 -5.96 -4.61 -7.44
N CYS A 47 -5.00 -3.94 -8.12
CA CYS A 47 -3.79 -3.42 -7.48
C CYS A 47 -4.12 -2.48 -6.30
N ASN A 48 -5.07 -1.56 -6.49
CA ASN A 48 -5.48 -0.64 -5.43
C ASN A 48 -6.21 -1.33 -4.28
N LEU A 49 -7.06 -2.31 -4.57
CA LEU A 49 -7.72 -3.10 -3.53
C LEU A 49 -6.70 -3.88 -2.70
N ALA A 50 -5.68 -4.46 -3.33
CA ALA A 50 -4.59 -5.13 -2.63
C ALA A 50 -3.77 -4.15 -1.78
N PHE A 51 -3.47 -2.95 -2.31
CA PHE A 51 -2.79 -1.89 -1.58
C PHE A 51 -3.58 -1.47 -0.33
N GLY A 52 -4.88 -1.21 -0.46
CA GLY A 52 -5.73 -0.85 0.67
C GLY A 52 -5.76 -1.93 1.76
N LYS A 53 -5.85 -3.20 1.38
CA LYS A 53 -5.76 -4.33 2.34
C LYS A 53 -4.39 -4.42 3.02
N CYS A 54 -3.31 -4.21 2.25
CA CYS A 54 -1.94 -4.21 2.77
C CYS A 54 -1.76 -3.08 3.80
N SER A 55 -2.15 -1.85 3.47
CA SER A 55 -2.05 -0.71 4.39
C SER A 55 -2.96 -0.86 5.62
N ALA A 56 -4.14 -1.47 5.48
CA ALA A 56 -5.01 -1.78 6.61
C ALA A 56 -4.37 -2.82 7.56
N ALA A 57 -3.71 -3.84 7.01
CA ALA A 57 -2.96 -4.80 7.81
C ALA A 57 -1.78 -4.15 8.54
N CYS A 58 -1.12 -3.15 7.95
CA CYS A 58 -0.05 -2.41 8.61
C CYS A 58 -0.49 -1.69 9.89
N ALA A 59 -1.79 -1.42 10.10
CA ALA A 59 -2.29 -0.73 11.29
C ALA A 59 -1.90 -1.44 12.60
N VAL A 60 -1.76 -2.77 12.58
CA VAL A 60 -1.32 -3.53 13.77
C VAL A 60 0.13 -3.26 14.15
N ALA A 61 0.99 -2.95 13.17
CA ALA A 61 2.40 -2.63 13.39
C ALA A 61 2.59 -1.31 14.14
N PHE A 62 1.60 -0.41 14.06
CA PHE A 62 1.61 0.84 14.83
C PHE A 62 1.51 0.60 16.34
N PHE A 63 0.75 -0.41 16.75
CA PHE A 63 0.53 -0.77 18.16
C PHE A 63 1.50 -1.85 18.66
N MET A 64 2.44 -2.31 17.83
CA MET A 64 3.41 -3.30 18.26
C MET A 64 4.28 -2.74 19.41
N PRO A 65 4.36 -3.43 20.56
CA PRO A 65 5.18 -2.99 21.67
C PRO A 65 6.65 -2.95 21.26
N THR A 66 7.34 -1.90 21.70
CA THR A 66 8.78 -1.78 21.54
C THR A 66 9.48 -2.77 22.47
N PRO A 67 10.46 -3.57 22.02
CA PRO A 67 11.37 -4.23 22.95
C PRO A 67 12.16 -3.20 23.79
#